data_AF-A0A099P926-F1
#
_entry.id   AF-A0A099P926-F1
#
_cell.length_a   1.000
_cell.length_b   1.000
_cell.length_c   1.000
_cell.angle_alpha   90.00
_cell.angle_beta   90.00
_cell.angle_gamma   90.00
#
_symmetry.space_group_name_H-M   'P 1'
#
loop_
_entity.id
_entity.type
_entity.pdbx_description
1 polymer ?
#
loop_
_entity_poly.entity_id
_entity_poly.type
_entity_poly.pdbx_seq_one_letter_code
_entity_poly.pdbx_strand_id
1 'polypeptide(L)'
;MSGITINDEYINELREQFKKWADFLNMGFGLVSFTLALTCLGTKTPVLNAWFSLIVVAFIRYKGSHIFPSEIIRLRKAAKLDQNARIVLNGLSKEFLSVKAMILGYPVFLIGYVLLCIIAVSPLLIPIMPALESYVGF
;
A
#
# COMPACT_ATOMS: atom_id res chain seq x y z
N MET A 1 -33.27 10.25 6.88
CA MET A 1 -32.25 9.68 5.99
C MET A 1 -31.71 10.80 5.11
N SER A 2 -30.52 11.32 5.42
CA SER A 2 -29.86 12.32 4.57
C SER A 2 -29.33 11.59 3.33
N GLY A 3 -29.89 11.87 2.16
CA GLY A 3 -29.34 11.37 0.90
C GLY A 3 -27.91 11.87 0.74
N ILE A 4 -26.97 10.98 0.40
CA ILE A 4 -25.60 11.37 0.06
C ILE A 4 -25.70 12.16 -1.25
N THR A 5 -25.63 13.49 -1.15
CA THR A 5 -25.57 14.37 -2.31
C THR A 5 -24.13 14.35 -2.79
N ILE A 6 -23.86 13.56 -3.83
CA ILE A 6 -22.56 13.54 -4.51
C ILE A 6 -22.48 14.83 -5.32
N ASN A 7 -21.86 15.85 -4.75
CA ASN A 7 -21.52 17.09 -5.45
C ASN A 7 -20.02 17.09 -5.83
N ASP A 8 -19.62 17.99 -6.71
CA ASP A 8 -18.23 18.10 -7.17
C ASP A 8 -17.27 18.44 -6.02
N GLU A 9 -17.75 19.20 -5.04
CA GLU A 9 -16.99 19.56 -3.83
C GLU A 9 -16.62 18.31 -3.00
N TYR A 10 -17.58 17.42 -2.74
CA TYR A 10 -17.36 16.16 -2.02
C TYR A 10 -16.38 15.24 -2.76
N ILE A 11 -16.47 15.16 -4.09
CA ILE A 11 -15.53 14.37 -4.90
C ILE A 11 -14.11 14.97 -4.84
N ASN A 12 -13.98 16.29 -4.82
CA ASN A 12 -12.69 16.97 -4.70
C ASN A 12 -12.06 16.75 -3.31
N GLU A 13 -12.83 16.87 -2.23
CA GLU A 13 -12.34 16.57 -0.87
C GLU A 13 -11.86 15.12 -0.75
N LEU A 14 -12.60 14.17 -1.31
CA LEU A 14 -12.20 12.76 -1.37
C LEU A 14 -10.88 12.59 -2.15
N ARG A 15 -10.76 13.24 -3.31
CA ARG A 15 -9.53 13.20 -4.12
C ARG A 15 -8.33 13.72 -3.34
N GLU A 16 -8.49 14.79 -2.57
CA GLU A 16 -7.42 15.31 -1.70
C GLU A 16 -7.04 14.35 -0.58
N GLN A 17 -8.01 13.71 0.08
CA GLN A 17 -7.74 12.69 1.10
C GLN A 17 -6.98 11.51 0.50
N PHE A 18 -7.38 11.05 -0.68
CA PHE A 18 -6.68 9.99 -1.40
C PHE A 18 -5.28 10.40 -1.83
N LYS A 19 -5.08 11.65 -2.23
CA LYS A 19 -3.75 12.19 -2.54
C LYS A 19 -2.84 12.16 -1.32
N LYS A 20 -3.31 12.64 -0.15
CA LYS A 20 -2.56 12.57 1.11
C LYS A 20 -2.19 11.14 1.50
N TRP A 21 -3.14 10.21 1.31
CA TRP A 21 -2.90 8.79 1.57
C TRP A 21 -1.89 8.18 0.58
N ALA A 22 -1.97 8.53 -0.71
CA ALA A 22 -1.01 8.10 -1.72
C ALA A 22 0.40 8.66 -1.44
N ASP A 23 0.50 9.94 -1.06
CA ASP A 23 1.77 10.57 -0.69
C ASP A 23 2.39 9.88 0.53
N PHE A 24 1.58 9.55 1.55
CA PHE A 24 2.03 8.75 2.69
C PHE A 24 2.52 7.37 2.27
N LEU A 25 1.79 6.67 1.39
CA LEU A 25 2.21 5.36 0.90
C LEU A 25 3.53 5.43 0.12
N ASN A 26 3.71 6.42 -0.75
CA ASN A 26 4.91 6.55 -1.57
C ASN A 26 6.12 7.05 -0.77
N MET A 27 5.99 8.20 -0.12
CA MET A 27 7.10 8.91 0.51
C MET A 27 7.37 8.39 1.92
N GLY A 28 6.33 8.07 2.68
CA GLY A 28 6.48 7.55 4.03
C GLY A 28 6.81 6.06 4.00
N PHE A 29 5.89 5.26 3.48
CA PHE A 29 6.03 3.80 3.55
C PHE A 29 6.96 3.25 2.46
N GLY A 30 6.81 3.72 1.23
CA GLY A 30 7.50 3.19 0.05
C GLY A 30 8.99 3.48 0.07
N LEU A 31 9.38 4.74 0.29
CA LEU A 31 10.78 5.14 0.38
C LEU A 31 11.51 4.44 1.53
N VAL A 32 10.86 4.30 2.68
CA VAL A 32 11.42 3.56 3.82
C VAL A 32 11.58 2.09 3.48
N SER A 33 10.55 1.46 2.90
CA SER A 33 10.62 0.04 2.49
C SER A 33 11.72 -0.18 1.45
N PHE A 34 11.86 0.72 0.48
CA PHE A 34 12.90 0.66 -0.55
C PHE A 34 14.30 0.80 0.06
N THR A 35 14.50 1.79 0.94
CA THR A 35 15.77 2.00 1.63
C THR A 35 16.16 0.79 2.48
N LEU A 36 15.20 0.23 3.22
CA LEU A 36 15.41 -0.98 4.02
C LEU A 36 15.73 -2.19 3.13
N ALA A 37 15.05 -2.35 2.00
CA ALA A 37 15.32 -3.42 1.05
C ALA A 37 16.77 -3.37 0.54
N LEU A 38 17.22 -2.21 0.05
CA LEU A 38 18.59 -2.02 -0.41
C LEU A 38 19.61 -2.23 0.72
N THR A 39 19.30 -1.78 1.93
CA THR A 39 20.16 -1.98 3.10
C THR A 39 20.30 -3.46 3.45
N CYS A 40 19.20 -4.24 3.37
CA CYS A 40 19.23 -5.66 3.65
C CYS A 40 20.17 -6.41 2.69
N LEU A 41 20.15 -6.08 1.39
CA LEU A 41 21.05 -6.67 0.40
C LEU A 41 22.54 -6.45 0.70
N GLY A 42 22.88 -5.34 1.35
CA GLY A 42 24.27 -5.05 1.75
C GLY A 42 24.74 -5.79 3.02
N THR A 43 23.90 -6.63 3.63
CA THR A 43 24.20 -7.28 4.91
C THR A 43 24.55 -8.75 4.73
N LYS A 44 25.21 -9.36 5.73
CA LYS A 44 25.53 -10.80 5.73
C LYS A 44 24.30 -11.72 5.88
N THR A 45 23.18 -11.18 6.36
CA THR A 45 21.95 -11.94 6.64
C THR A 45 20.74 -11.21 6.08
N PRO A 46 20.65 -11.05 4.74
CA PRO A 46 19.65 -10.21 4.07
C PRO A 46 18.22 -10.62 4.39
N VAL A 47 17.94 -11.93 4.42
CA VAL A 47 16.59 -12.46 4.70
C VAL A 47 16.12 -12.15 6.11
N LEU A 48 16.97 -12.39 7.11
CA LEU A 48 16.62 -12.13 8.50
C LEU A 48 16.38 -10.63 8.73
N ASN A 49 17.24 -9.79 8.15
CA ASN A 49 17.10 -8.33 8.23
C ASN A 49 15.86 -7.83 7.49
N ALA A 50 15.48 -8.46 6.37
CA ALA A 50 14.26 -8.14 5.64
C ALA A 50 13.01 -8.48 6.47
N TRP A 51 12.99 -9.62 7.18
CA TRP A 51 11.90 -9.95 8.11
C TRP A 51 11.76 -8.93 9.25
N PHE A 52 12.87 -8.51 9.87
CA PHE A 52 12.84 -7.44 10.88
C PHE A 52 12.37 -6.11 10.29
N SER A 53 12.83 -5.78 9.09
CA SER A 53 12.42 -4.58 8.37
C SER A 53 10.93 -4.59 8.05
N LEU A 54 10.36 -5.74 7.68
CA LEU A 54 8.92 -5.90 7.48
C LEU A 54 8.11 -5.64 8.76
N ILE A 55 8.62 -6.02 9.92
CA ILE A 55 7.98 -5.69 11.21
C ILE A 55 7.96 -4.17 11.43
N VAL A 56 9.08 -3.48 11.17
CA VAL A 56 9.17 -2.02 11.28
C VAL A 56 8.19 -1.34 10.32
N VAL A 57 8.18 -1.77 9.06
CA VAL A 57 7.29 -1.29 8.01
C VAL A 57 5.81 -1.54 8.38
N ALA A 58 5.48 -2.69 8.96
CA ALA A 58 4.14 -2.99 9.46
C ALA A 58 3.72 -2.02 10.59
N PHE A 59 4.64 -1.68 11.50
CA PHE A 59 4.38 -0.69 12.55
C PHE A 59 4.13 0.72 11.98
N ILE A 60 4.92 1.14 10.98
CA ILE A 60 4.71 2.41 10.27
C ILE A 60 3.32 2.43 9.63
N ARG A 61 2.91 1.35 8.97
CA ARG A 61 1.57 1.22 8.39
C ARG A 61 0.47 1.26 9.42
N TYR A 62 0.68 0.62 10.58
CA TYR A 62 -0.27 0.66 11.69
C TYR A 62 -0.44 2.08 12.20
N LYS A 63 0.66 2.80 12.46
CA LYS A 63 0.64 4.19 12.90
C LYS A 63 0.01 5.12 11.86
N GLY A 64 0.32 4.96 10.57
CA GLY A 64 -0.26 5.75 9.48
C GLY A 64 -1.67 5.35 9.06
N SER A 65 -2.30 4.36 9.72
CA SER A 65 -3.64 3.90 9.35
C SER A 65 -4.72 4.97 9.44
N HIS A 66 -4.53 5.98 10.29
CA HIS A 66 -5.43 7.13 10.43
C HIS A 66 -5.44 8.07 9.21
N ILE A 67 -4.45 7.98 8.32
CA ILE A 67 -4.36 8.77 7.08
C ILE A 67 -5.28 8.21 6.00
N PHE A 68 -5.72 6.95 6.15
CA PHE A 68 -6.65 6.35 5.20
C PHE A 68 -7.99 7.12 5.19
N PRO A 69 -8.57 7.42 4.00
CA PRO A 69 -9.78 8.23 3.90
C PRO A 69 -10.93 7.68 4.75
N SER A 70 -11.36 8.45 5.75
CA SER A 70 -12.38 8.05 6.72
C SER A 70 -13.75 7.83 6.08
N GLU A 71 -14.01 8.55 4.99
CA GLU A 71 -15.22 8.44 4.19
C GLU A 71 -15.39 7.05 3.55
N ILE A 72 -14.29 6.44 3.08
CA ILE A 72 -14.31 5.06 2.57
C ILE A 72 -14.62 4.07 3.68
N ILE A 73 -14.12 4.31 4.90
CA ILE A 73 -14.45 3.49 6.07
C ILE A 73 -15.94 3.60 6.40
N ARG A 74 -16.49 4.81 6.36
CA ARG A 74 -17.92 5.08 6.57
C ARG A 74 -18.78 4.37 5.51
N LEU A 75 -18.44 4.53 4.24
CA LEU A 75 -19.13 3.90 3.11
C LEU A 75 -19.03 2.37 3.17
N ARG A 76 -17.89 1.79 3.57
CA ARG A 76 -17.77 0.33 3.80
C ARG A 76 -18.70 -0.19 4.89
N LYS A 77 -18.95 0.59 5.94
CA LYS A 77 -19.91 0.23 6.99
C LYS A 77 -21.35 0.35 6.48
N ALA A 78 -21.67 1.43 5.78
CA ALA A 78 -23.00 1.68 5.23
C ALA A 78 -23.39 0.68 4.12
N ALA A 79 -22.44 0.30 3.27
CA ALA A 79 -22.64 -0.66 2.17
C ALA A 79 -23.05 -2.08 2.61
N LYS A 80 -22.95 -2.40 3.91
CA LYS A 80 -23.46 -3.66 4.46
C LYS A 80 -24.99 -3.71 4.54
N LEU A 81 -25.62 -2.54 4.63
CA LEU A 81 -27.07 -2.41 4.85
C LEU A 81 -27.76 -1.68 3.69
N ASP A 82 -27.03 -0.82 2.97
CA ASP A 82 -27.57 -0.01 1.89
C ASP A 82 -26.90 -0.32 0.53
N GLN A 83 -27.72 -0.68 -0.45
CA GLN A 83 -27.28 -0.95 -1.81
C GLN A 83 -26.76 0.31 -2.51
N ASN A 84 -27.31 1.48 -2.22
CA ASN A 84 -26.86 2.74 -2.82
C ASN A 84 -25.45 3.10 -2.33
N ALA A 85 -25.21 2.99 -1.02
CA ALA A 85 -23.87 3.14 -0.45
C ALA A 85 -22.85 2.16 -1.06
N ARG A 86 -23.27 0.93 -1.40
CA ARG A 86 -22.41 -0.06 -2.08
C ARG A 86 -22.05 0.37 -3.51
N ILE A 87 -22.98 0.93 -4.28
CA ILE A 87 -22.72 1.42 -5.63
C ILE A 87 -21.71 2.57 -5.60
N VAL A 88 -21.90 3.53 -4.70
CA VAL A 88 -20.98 4.68 -4.52
C VAL A 88 -19.58 4.20 -4.11
N LEU A 89 -19.51 3.29 -3.14
CA LEU A 89 -18.24 2.70 -2.69
C LEU A 89 -17.50 1.99 -3.84
N ASN A 90 -18.22 1.25 -4.69
CA ASN A 90 -17.62 0.57 -5.84
C ASN A 90 -17.07 1.56 -6.87
N GLY A 91 -17.81 2.64 -7.15
CA GLY A 91 -17.35 3.71 -8.03
C GLY A 91 -16.06 4.35 -7.53
N LEU A 92 -16.04 4.79 -6.27
CA LEU A 92 -14.87 5.40 -5.62
C LEU A 92 -13.69 4.42 -5.52
N SER A 93 -13.95 3.15 -5.20
CA SER A 93 -12.90 2.14 -5.11
C SER A 93 -12.28 1.86 -6.49
N LYS A 94 -13.08 1.89 -7.56
CA LYS A 94 -12.55 1.70 -8.92
C LYS A 94 -11.72 2.90 -9.37
N GLU A 95 -12.13 4.10 -9.01
CA GLU A 95 -11.40 5.34 -9.35
C GLU A 95 -10.07 5.44 -8.57
N PHE A 96 -10.11 5.32 -7.24
CA PHE A 96 -8.99 5.66 -6.38
C PHE A 96 -8.22 4.47 -5.81
N LEU A 97 -8.82 3.27 -5.79
CA LEU A 97 -8.23 2.03 -5.24
C LEU A 97 -8.02 0.93 -6.28
N SER A 98 -8.19 1.22 -7.57
CA SER A 98 -7.90 0.23 -8.61
C SER A 98 -6.41 -0.06 -8.69
N VAL A 99 -6.06 -1.28 -9.13
CA VAL A 99 -4.66 -1.68 -9.39
C VAL A 99 -3.94 -0.67 -10.29
N LYS A 100 -4.65 -0.14 -11.29
CA LYS A 100 -4.12 0.91 -12.18
C LYS A 100 -3.80 2.19 -11.41
N ALA A 101 -4.71 2.66 -10.54
CA ALA A 101 -4.46 3.81 -9.68
C ALA A 101 -3.30 3.54 -8.70
N MET A 102 -3.12 2.31 -8.24
CA MET A 102 -1.98 1.94 -7.40
C MET A 102 -0.65 2.05 -8.12
N ILE A 103 -0.57 1.45 -9.32
CA ILE A 103 0.65 1.42 -10.12
C ILE A 103 1.06 2.83 -10.56
N LEU A 104 0.10 3.64 -11.01
CA LEU A 104 0.38 4.99 -11.51
C LEU A 104 0.51 6.03 -10.38
N GLY A 105 -0.26 5.87 -9.30
CA GLY A 105 -0.29 6.83 -8.20
C GLY A 105 0.82 6.62 -7.17
N TYR A 106 1.26 5.37 -6.96
CA TYR A 106 2.24 5.05 -5.95
C TYR A 106 3.24 3.94 -6.33
N PRO A 107 4.06 4.18 -7.36
CA PRO A 107 5.04 3.20 -7.84
C PRO A 107 6.17 2.92 -6.84
N VAL A 108 6.60 3.91 -6.06
CA VAL A 108 7.70 3.76 -5.08
C VAL A 108 7.27 2.84 -3.94
N PHE A 109 6.03 2.97 -3.48
CA PHE A 109 5.42 2.02 -2.55
C PHE A 109 5.50 0.59 -3.07
N LEU A 110 5.03 0.36 -4.29
CA LEU A 110 5.00 -0.97 -4.90
C LEU A 110 6.40 -1.53 -5.02
N ILE A 111 7.33 -0.80 -5.64
CA ILE A 111 8.70 -1.26 -5.87
C ILE A 111 9.40 -1.54 -4.53
N GLY A 112 9.35 -0.59 -3.59
CA GLY A 112 10.04 -0.71 -2.31
C GLY A 112 9.53 -1.86 -1.46
N TYR A 113 8.20 -1.97 -1.32
CA TYR A 113 7.59 -3.01 -0.51
C TYR A 113 7.71 -4.39 -1.15
N VAL A 114 7.47 -4.50 -2.45
CA VAL A 114 7.59 -5.78 -3.17
C VAL A 114 9.04 -6.27 -3.12
N LEU A 115 10.02 -5.39 -3.35
CA LEU A 115 11.42 -5.75 -3.25
C LEU A 115 11.77 -6.27 -1.84
N LEU A 116 11.33 -5.56 -0.79
CA LEU A 116 11.57 -5.99 0.59
C LEU A 116 10.94 -7.37 0.87
N CYS A 117 9.71 -7.60 0.41
CA CYS A 117 9.04 -8.88 0.52
C CYS A 117 9.78 -9.99 -0.24
N ILE A 118 10.22 -9.73 -1.48
CA ILE A 118 10.99 -10.68 -2.29
C ILE A 118 12.26 -11.09 -1.56
N ILE A 119 12.99 -10.14 -0.95
CA ILE A 119 14.18 -10.47 -0.15
C ILE A 119 13.80 -11.37 1.03
N ALA A 120 12.76 -11.02 1.80
CA ALA A 120 12.33 -11.80 2.97
C ALA A 120 11.91 -13.24 2.63
N VAL A 121 11.29 -13.47 1.47
CA VAL A 121 10.83 -14.80 1.03
C VAL A 121 11.75 -15.46 0.00
N SER A 122 12.89 -14.84 -0.30
CA SER A 122 13.81 -15.30 -1.35
C SER A 122 14.22 -16.78 -1.25
N PRO A 123 14.44 -17.40 -0.07
CA PRO A 123 14.77 -18.83 0.00
C PRO A 123 13.70 -19.74 -0.60
N LEU A 124 12.43 -19.33 -0.55
CA LEU A 124 11.31 -20.07 -1.13
C LEU A 124 11.19 -19.82 -2.64
N LEU A 125 11.71 -18.70 -3.14
CA LEU A 125 11.64 -18.31 -4.54
C LEU A 125 12.84 -18.78 -5.36
N ILE A 126 14.01 -18.99 -4.75
CA ILE A 126 15.23 -19.46 -5.43
C ILE A 126 14.99 -20.72 -6.29
N PRO A 127 14.26 -21.77 -5.83
CA PRO A 127 13.99 -22.95 -6.66
C PRO A 127 13.23 -22.64 -7.96
N ILE A 128 12.46 -21.56 -7.98
CA ILE A 128 11.63 -21.13 -9.12
C ILE A 128 12.37 -20.07 -9.95
N MET A 129 13.19 -19.25 -9.31
CA MET A 129 13.93 -18.13 -9.90
C MET A 129 15.39 -18.15 -9.43
N PRO A 130 16.26 -18.98 -10.03
CA PRO A 130 17.65 -19.15 -9.56
C PRO A 130 18.49 -17.87 -9.61
N ALA A 131 18.17 -16.95 -10.52
CA ALA A 131 18.84 -15.65 -10.60
C ALA A 131 18.75 -14.84 -9.29
N LEU A 132 17.74 -15.12 -8.44
CA LEU A 132 17.55 -14.45 -7.16
C LEU A 132 18.66 -14.79 -6.15
N GLU A 133 19.28 -15.97 -6.26
CA GLU A 133 20.41 -16.38 -5.42
C GLU A 133 21.59 -15.42 -5.58
N SER A 134 21.95 -15.12 -6.85
CA SER A 134 23.00 -14.17 -7.19
C SER A 134 22.69 -12.73 -6.78
N TYR A 135 21.41 -12.36 -6.74
CA TYR A 135 20.98 -11.01 -6.40
C TYR A 135 20.94 -10.78 -4.88
N VAL A 136 20.50 -11.78 -4.11
CA VAL A 136 20.40 -11.69 -2.64
C VAL A 136 21.74 -12.05 -1.96
N GLY A 137 22.66 -12.70 -2.67
CA GLY A 137 24.00 -13.02 -2.16
C GLY A 137 24.01 -14.25 -1.25
N PHE A 138 23.24 -15.27 -1.63
CA PHE A 138 23.25 -16.59 -0.98
C PHE A 138 24.45 -17.43 -1.41
#